data_AF-A0A4U7EZ81-F1
#
_entry.id   AF-A0A4U7EZ81-F1
#
_cell.length_a   1.000
_cell.length_b   1.000
_cell.length_c   1.000
_cell.angle_alpha   90.00
_cell.angle_beta   90.00
_cell.angle_gamma   90.00
#
_symmetry.space_group_name_H-M   'P 1'
#
loop_
_entity.id
_entity.type
_entity.pdbx_description
1 polymer ?
#
loop_
_entity_poly.entity_id
_entity_poly.type
_entity_poly.pdbx_seq_one_letter_code
_entity_poly.pdbx_strand_id
1 'polypeptide(L)'
;MSYLVATDGSTEGDEAVRYAARQAVAFYETLEIVHVLTPESELVDGTIVLPGEEAAVASGEDVLDNARAVAEAAVGDEPID
;
A
#
# COMPACT_ATOMS: atom_id res chain seq x y z
N MET A 1 -6.35 8.65 -16.09
CA MET A 1 -6.54 9.29 -14.77
C MET A 1 -6.34 8.20 -13.71
N SER A 2 -5.31 8.27 -12.86
CA SER A 2 -5.01 7.17 -11.95
C SER A 2 -5.89 7.15 -10.69
N TYR A 3 -6.21 5.95 -10.21
CA TYR A 3 -6.72 5.72 -8.86
C TYR A 3 -5.54 5.55 -7.92
N LEU A 4 -5.58 6.21 -6.76
CA LEU A 4 -4.60 6.04 -5.71
C LEU A 4 -5.31 5.60 -4.42
N VAL A 5 -4.81 4.55 -3.78
CA VAL A 5 -5.30 4.06 -2.50
C VAL A 5 -4.15 3.93 -1.51
N ALA A 6 -4.34 4.49 -0.31
CA ALA A 6 -3.42 4.29 0.79
C ALA A 6 -3.90 3.13 1.67
N THR A 7 -2.99 2.25 2.09
CA THR A 7 -3.28 1.18 3.04
C THR A 7 -2.24 1.16 4.17
N ASP A 8 -2.69 0.87 5.37
CA ASP A 8 -1.88 0.62 6.56
C ASP A 8 -1.75 -0.90 6.86
N GLY A 9 -2.25 -1.76 5.97
CA GLY A 9 -2.27 -3.22 6.15
C GLY A 9 -3.39 -3.72 7.07
N SER A 10 -4.32 -2.85 7.48
CA SER A 10 -5.51 -3.24 8.24
C SER A 10 -6.55 -3.94 7.36
N THR A 11 -7.54 -4.59 8.00
CA THR A 11 -8.68 -5.19 7.27
C THR A 11 -9.49 -4.13 6.53
N GLU A 12 -9.66 -2.96 7.12
CA GLU A 12 -10.31 -1.81 6.52
C GLU A 12 -9.50 -1.25 5.34
N GLY A 13 -8.16 -1.23 5.47
CA GLY A 13 -7.24 -0.91 4.37
C GLY A 13 -7.38 -1.89 3.21
N ASP A 14 -7.46 -3.19 3.48
CA ASP A 14 -7.70 -4.20 2.45
C ASP A 14 -9.03 -3.98 1.72
N GLU A 15 -10.12 -3.64 2.42
CA GLU A 15 -11.40 -3.33 1.78
C GLU A 15 -11.31 -2.09 0.88
N ALA A 16 -10.56 -1.06 1.29
CA ALA A 16 -10.29 0.09 0.45
C ALA A 16 -9.52 -0.30 -0.83
N VAL A 17 -8.52 -1.18 -0.71
CA VAL A 17 -7.77 -1.71 -1.85
C VAL A 17 -8.67 -2.52 -2.79
N ARG A 18 -9.52 -3.42 -2.26
CA ARG A 18 -10.49 -4.20 -3.06
C ARG A 18 -11.43 -3.29 -3.84
N TYR A 19 -11.94 -2.24 -3.20
CA TYR A 19 -12.83 -1.28 -3.84
C TYR A 19 -12.10 -0.51 -4.96
N ALA A 20 -10.91 0.02 -4.67
CA ALA A 20 -10.13 0.78 -5.62
C ALA A 20 -9.72 -0.05 -6.85
N ALA A 21 -9.34 -1.32 -6.65
CA ALA A 21 -9.01 -2.24 -7.74
C ALA A 21 -10.18 -2.46 -8.71
N ARG A 22 -11.38 -2.72 -8.18
CA ARG A 22 -12.59 -2.87 -9.00
C ARG A 22 -12.95 -1.59 -9.76
N GLN A 23 -12.76 -0.43 -9.15
CA GLN A 23 -12.99 0.85 -9.83
C GLN A 23 -11.97 1.06 -10.95
N ALA A 24 -10.69 0.85 -10.68
CA ALA A 24 -9.62 1.01 -11.66
C ALA A 24 -9.88 0.14 -12.92
N VAL A 25 -10.23 -1.14 -12.74
CA VAL A 25 -10.60 -2.03 -13.85
C VAL A 25 -11.86 -1.57 -14.58
N ALA A 26 -12.93 -1.20 -13.86
CA ALA A 26 -14.18 -0.75 -14.49
C ALA A 26 -14.01 0.47 -15.40
N PHE A 27 -12.99 1.29 -15.15
CA PHE A 27 -12.68 2.48 -15.94
C PHE A 27 -11.44 2.34 -16.84
N TYR A 28 -10.81 1.15 -16.89
CA TYR A 28 -9.55 0.92 -17.62
C TYR A 28 -8.45 1.91 -17.23
N GLU A 29 -8.30 2.14 -15.93
CA GLU A 29 -7.36 3.08 -15.35
C GLU A 29 -6.32 2.37 -14.47
N THR A 30 -5.16 2.99 -14.29
CA THR A 30 -4.11 2.47 -13.41
C THR A 30 -4.50 2.62 -11.94
N LEU A 31 -4.22 1.59 -11.13
CA LEU A 31 -4.25 1.65 -9.66
C LEU A 31 -2.83 1.81 -9.10
N GLU A 32 -2.63 2.85 -8.29
CA GLU A 32 -1.46 3.06 -7.44
C GLU A 32 -1.80 2.73 -5.98
N ILE A 33 -1.03 1.83 -5.36
CA ILE A 33 -1.17 1.45 -3.95
C ILE A 33 0.00 2.07 -3.20
N VAL A 34 -0.28 2.81 -2.14
CA VAL A 34 0.75 3.45 -1.30
C VAL A 34 0.63 3.01 0.15
N HIS A 35 1.78 2.84 0.79
CA HIS A 35 1.90 2.62 2.23
C HIS A 35 2.80 3.71 2.81
N VAL A 36 2.39 4.30 3.93
CA VAL A 36 3.12 5.39 4.58
C VAL A 36 3.84 4.82 5.80
N LEU A 37 5.16 4.91 5.79
CA LEU A 37 5.97 4.60 6.96
C LEU A 37 5.82 5.71 7.99
N THR A 38 5.43 5.36 9.22
CA THR A 38 5.39 6.27 10.37
C THR A 38 6.39 5.83 11.46
N PRO A 39 7.69 5.81 11.14
CA PRO A 39 8.72 5.42 12.10
C PRO A 39 8.82 6.44 13.24
N GLU A 40 9.06 5.95 14.47
CA GLU A 40 9.30 6.80 15.62
C GLU A 40 10.69 7.45 15.49
N SER A 41 10.72 8.77 15.34
CA SER A 41 11.97 9.52 15.28
C SER A 41 12.53 9.74 16.67
N GLU A 42 13.81 9.45 16.87
CA GLU A 42 14.53 9.70 18.12
C GLU A 42 15.57 10.81 17.95
N LEU A 43 15.79 11.60 19.01
CA LEU A 43 16.87 12.58 19.05
C LEU A 43 18.09 11.97 19.73
N VAL A 44 19.10 11.59 18.95
CA VAL A 44 20.37 11.03 19.45
C VAL A 44 21.48 12.05 19.18
N ASP A 45 22.15 12.51 20.24
CA ASP A 45 23.23 13.51 20.17
C ASP A 45 22.86 14.78 19.37
N GLY A 46 21.62 15.26 19.50
CA GLY A 46 21.12 16.45 18.80
C GLY A 46 20.81 16.24 17.31
N THR A 47 20.89 15.00 16.83
CA THR A 47 20.51 14.61 15.46
C THR A 47 19.22 13.80 15.50
N ILE A 48 18.30 14.09 14.58
CA ILE A 48 17.10 13.26 14.40
C ILE A 48 17.53 11.99 13.68
N VAL A 49 17.33 10.85 14.34
CA VAL A 49 17.61 9.52 13.80
C VAL A 49 16.29 8.77 13.65
N LEU A 50 16.21 7.99 12.59
CA LEU A 50 15.12 7.06 12.31
C LEU A 50 15.59 5.64 12.58
N PRO A 51 15.59 5.21 13.86
CA PRO A 51 16.04 3.86 14.20
C PRO A 51 15.18 2.81 13.51
N GLY A 52 15.84 1.78 12.98
CA GLY A 52 15.14 0.67 12.32
C GLY A 52 14.60 0.99 10.92
N GLU A 53 15.14 1.99 10.22
CA GLU A 53 14.74 2.36 8.84
C GLU A 53 14.63 1.15 7.90
N GLU A 54 15.66 0.29 7.83
CA GLU A 54 15.64 -0.90 6.98
C GLU A 54 14.51 -1.88 7.36
N ALA A 55 14.25 -2.06 8.66
CA ALA A 55 13.18 -2.92 9.14
C ALA A 55 11.79 -2.32 8.86
N ALA A 56 11.65 -1.00 8.98
CA ALA A 56 10.42 -0.29 8.65
C ALA A 56 10.13 -0.37 7.14
N VAL A 57 11.15 -0.21 6.30
CA VAL A 57 11.02 -0.37 4.84
C VAL A 57 10.61 -1.80 4.50
N ALA A 58 11.29 -2.82 5.04
CA ALA A 58 10.95 -4.22 4.79
C ALA A 58 9.50 -4.54 5.21
N SER A 59 9.07 -4.09 6.39
CA SER A 59 7.68 -4.26 6.83
C SER A 59 6.68 -3.53 5.93
N GLY A 60 7.06 -2.37 5.37
CA GLY A 60 6.22 -1.65 4.42
C GLY A 60 6.10 -2.34 3.07
N GLU A 61 7.18 -2.96 2.60
CA GLU A 61 7.19 -3.80 1.38
C GLU A 61 6.26 -5.00 1.56
N ASP A 62 6.29 -5.67 2.72
CA ASP A 62 5.37 -6.78 3.04
C ASP A 62 3.88 -6.34 2.98
N VAL A 63 3.58 -5.12 3.47
CA VAL A 63 2.22 -4.54 3.39
C VAL A 63 1.81 -4.29 1.94
N LEU A 64 2.71 -3.74 1.12
CA LEU A 64 2.45 -3.49 -0.29
C LEU A 64 2.27 -4.78 -1.10
N ASP A 65 3.06 -5.81 -0.82
CA ASP A 65 2.95 -7.13 -1.47
C ASP A 65 1.60 -7.80 -1.14
N ASN A 66 1.17 -7.72 0.12
CA ASN A 66 -0.16 -8.21 0.50
C ASN A 66 -1.27 -7.39 -0.17
N ALA A 67 -1.20 -6.06 -0.12
CA ALA A 67 -2.19 -5.20 -0.75
C ALA A 67 -2.29 -5.46 -2.27
N ARG A 68 -1.17 -5.73 -2.93
CA ARG A 68 -1.16 -6.16 -4.33
C ARG A 68 -1.90 -7.47 -4.53
N ALA A 69 -1.63 -8.50 -3.72
CA ALA A 69 -2.35 -9.77 -3.80
C ALA A 69 -3.86 -9.60 -3.55
N VAL A 70 -4.26 -8.72 -2.63
CA VAL A 70 -5.67 -8.36 -2.38
C VAL A 70 -6.30 -7.70 -3.60
N ALA A 71 -5.60 -6.76 -4.25
CA ALA A 71 -6.08 -6.09 -5.46
C ALA A 71 -6.27 -7.08 -6.62
N GLU A 72 -5.29 -7.95 -6.86
CA GLU A 72 -5.33 -8.99 -7.89
C GLU A 72 -6.50 -9.97 -7.64
N ALA A 73 -6.69 -10.41 -6.40
CA ALA A 73 -7.82 -11.27 -6.04
C ALA A 73 -9.19 -10.58 -6.17
N ALA A 74 -9.26 -9.26 -6.03
CA ALA A 74 -10.51 -8.49 -6.07
C ALA A 74 -11.11 -8.37 -7.48
N VAL A 75 -10.26 -8.44 -8.51
CA VAL A 75 -10.62 -8.32 -9.92
C VAL A 75 -10.80 -9.69 -10.60
N GLY A 76 -10.28 -10.77 -10.00
CA GLY A 76 -10.42 -12.13 -10.54
C GLY A 76 -9.68 -12.33 -11.88
N ASP A 77 -10.15 -13.25 -12.73
CA ASP A 77 -9.60 -13.52 -14.08
C ASP A 77 -10.06 -12.52 -15.15
N GLU A 78 -10.64 -11.37 -14.79
CA GLU A 78 -10.97 -10.35 -15.80
C GLU A 78 -9.66 -9.80 -16.40
N PRO A 79 -9.45 -9.94 -17.73
CA PRO A 79 -8.21 -9.49 -18.35
C PRO A 79 -8.13 -7.98 -18.25
N ILE A 80 -7.06 -7.51 -17.60
CA ILE A 80 -6.61 -6.13 -17.72
C ILE A 80 -5.96 -6.03 -19.10
N ASP A 81 -6.70 -5.50 -20.09
CA ASP A 81 -6.16 -5.07 -21.39
C ASP A 81 -5.83 -3.57 -21.34
#